data_AF-A0A7W0T971-F1
#
_entry.id   AF-A0A7W0T971-F1
#
_cell.length_a   1.000
_cell.length_b   1.000
_cell.length_c   1.000
_cell.angle_alpha   90.00
_cell.angle_beta   90.00
_cell.angle_gamma   90.00
#
_symmetry.space_group_name_H-M   'P 1'
#
loop_
_entity.id
_entity.type
_entity.pdbx_description
1 polymer ?
#
loop_
_entity_poly.entity_id
_entity_poly.type
_entity_poly.pdbx_seq_one_letter_code
_entity_poly.pdbx_strand_id
1 'polypeptide(L)'
;MRTFAILTPLLALAACTSTRLASRADVGPITTRKIGDAHVVETTSPWRSRLDPSSMIRLHRGDGAKSSWLAARDLHVAKDGIYVPAVVDVLDHTVRIQIRGLDQEALGKLSSTRPALGAALEVDSEGTAIASARGKILRTWIWDFVDAVGLHHLPADHEVCTIRRCVRSELQKAAYAHLRHELDGRPLGTWTLELTHDGSISVAGALLFDRLEPGMGARHGWRWSDVAYVEIEDFSGAKTLGAIVGVTALSIALAPVALVVRGGPAVLGRRASSGGGGGGILGSGPGGIGNGRARLFSGRGDWPRATGSWKPMLADPAGMAAPALFSARARRRATVQVVATAEAAIDPYGAAHVLDGGVATVRFAPYFELGMGGAHLAARTADGWWHGGLAFVRMGAHLPIDAAHRYAVPLTIDAGGGGGEQLGFYGRLRWGLQRKLGDRAFVGVMPLSPTMLNWKHGGPGPAAKRWSVTSGVELGLAF
;
A
#
# COMPACT_ATOMS: atom_id res chain seq x y z
N MET A 1 17.27 24.52 32.18
CA MET A 1 17.50 23.15 31.67
C MET A 1 16.96 22.08 32.63
N ARG A 2 15.64 21.93 32.77
CA ARG A 2 15.01 20.84 33.58
C ARG A 2 13.78 20.20 32.92
N THR A 3 13.50 20.51 31.66
CA THR A 3 12.26 20.09 30.96
C THR A 3 12.39 18.80 30.14
N PHE A 4 13.57 18.15 30.11
CA PHE A 4 13.82 17.00 29.23
C PHE A 4 13.50 15.62 29.85
N ALA A 5 13.14 15.53 31.13
CA ALA A 5 13.01 14.25 31.84
C ALA A 5 11.63 13.58 31.75
N ILE A 6 10.60 14.26 31.22
CA ILE A 6 9.20 13.75 31.22
C ILE A 6 8.81 13.05 29.91
N LEU A 7 9.56 13.23 28.82
CA LEU A 7 9.21 12.66 27.51
C LEU A 7 9.63 11.21 27.29
N THR A 8 10.62 10.70 28.04
CA THR A 8 11.17 9.34 27.85
C THR A 8 10.22 8.18 28.25
N PRO A 9 9.39 8.24 29.32
CA PRO A 9 8.50 7.13 29.66
C PRO A 9 7.27 7.00 28.75
N LEU A 10 6.84 8.08 28.07
CA LEU A 10 5.75 8.04 27.06
C LEU A 10 6.18 7.33 25.76
N LEU A 11 7.48 7.24 25.52
CA LEU A 11 8.11 6.60 24.36
C LEU A 11 8.10 5.06 24.44
N ALA A 12 8.07 4.48 25.64
CA ALA A 12 8.18 3.02 25.86
C ALA A 12 6.84 2.27 25.82
N LEU A 13 5.72 2.94 26.06
CA LEU A 13 4.37 2.33 26.08
C LEU A 13 3.74 2.13 24.68
N ALA A 14 4.40 2.61 23.64
CA ALA A 14 3.83 2.77 22.31
C ALA A 14 4.14 1.61 21.32
N ALA A 15 4.91 0.61 21.74
CA ALA A 15 5.42 -0.46 20.85
C ALA A 15 4.72 -1.83 21.01
N CYS A 16 3.58 -1.91 21.69
CA CYS A 16 2.85 -3.18 21.81
C CYS A 16 2.03 -3.46 20.54
N THR A 17 2.56 -4.30 19.64
CA THR A 17 1.74 -4.98 18.64
C THR A 17 0.75 -5.87 19.37
N SER A 18 -0.54 -5.51 19.39
CA SER A 18 -1.55 -6.37 20.00
C SER A 18 -1.95 -7.46 19.00
N THR A 19 -1.35 -8.64 19.14
CA THR A 19 -1.86 -9.85 18.51
C THR A 19 -3.12 -10.29 19.27
N ARG A 20 -4.21 -10.57 18.55
CA ARG A 20 -5.45 -11.08 19.15
C ARG A 20 -5.83 -12.42 18.52
N LEU A 21 -6.45 -13.28 19.33
CA LEU A 21 -6.96 -14.59 18.91
C LEU A 21 -8.49 -14.56 18.87
N ALA A 22 -9.06 -15.07 17.78
CA ALA A 22 -10.49 -15.28 17.61
C ALA A 22 -10.78 -16.76 17.39
N SER A 23 -11.81 -17.29 18.05
CA SER A 23 -12.17 -18.70 17.89
C SER A 23 -12.90 -18.95 16.56
N ARG A 24 -12.94 -20.20 16.09
CA ARG A 24 -13.71 -20.59 14.90
C ARG A 24 -15.19 -20.17 14.98
N ALA A 25 -15.80 -20.29 16.17
CA ALA A 25 -17.20 -19.95 16.40
C ALA A 25 -17.48 -18.45 16.21
N ASP A 26 -16.45 -17.61 16.39
CA ASP A 26 -16.57 -16.15 16.29
C ASP A 26 -16.30 -15.62 14.88
N VAL A 27 -15.55 -16.39 14.08
CA VAL A 27 -15.14 -16.05 12.71
C VAL A 27 -16.18 -16.56 11.69
N GLY A 28 -16.78 -17.73 11.91
CA GLY A 28 -17.86 -18.25 11.05
C GLY A 28 -19.05 -17.28 10.85
N PRO A 29 -19.47 -16.51 11.87
CA PRO A 29 -20.49 -15.47 11.76
C PRO A 29 -20.05 -14.13 11.14
N ILE A 30 -18.79 -13.97 10.68
CA ILE A 30 -18.32 -12.73 10.03
C ILE A 30 -19.22 -12.29 8.86
N THR A 31 -19.99 -13.23 8.31
CA THR A 31 -21.00 -13.00 7.27
C THR A 31 -22.23 -12.20 7.72
N THR A 32 -22.55 -12.09 9.02
CA THR A 32 -23.87 -11.58 9.47
C THR A 32 -23.85 -10.23 10.19
N ARG A 33 -22.70 -9.75 10.72
CA ARG A 33 -22.63 -8.45 11.42
C ARG A 33 -21.60 -7.50 10.78
N LYS A 34 -22.09 -6.65 9.87
CA LYS A 34 -21.34 -5.51 9.32
C LYS A 34 -21.67 -4.23 10.10
N ILE A 35 -20.66 -3.44 10.45
CA ILE A 35 -20.82 -2.05 10.92
C ILE A 35 -20.03 -1.15 9.96
N GLY A 36 -20.72 -0.58 8.97
CA GLY A 36 -20.07 0.10 7.84
C GLY A 36 -19.27 -0.89 6.97
N ASP A 37 -18.05 -0.51 6.57
CA ASP A 37 -17.15 -1.35 5.75
C ASP A 37 -16.33 -2.37 6.56
N ALA A 38 -16.50 -2.42 7.88
CA ALA A 38 -15.69 -3.29 8.73
C ALA A 38 -16.50 -4.45 9.31
N HIS A 39 -15.81 -5.58 9.47
CA HIS A 39 -16.33 -6.78 10.09
C HIS A 39 -15.97 -6.78 11.57
N VAL A 40 -16.94 -7.10 12.42
CA VAL A 40 -16.70 -7.24 13.86
C VAL A 40 -16.54 -8.72 14.17
N VAL A 41 -15.39 -9.09 14.71
CA VAL A 41 -15.11 -10.46 15.14
C VAL A 41 -15.16 -10.49 16.67
N GLU A 42 -15.90 -11.45 17.22
CA GLU A 42 -15.81 -11.75 18.65
C GLU A 42 -14.43 -12.37 18.91
N THR A 43 -13.76 -11.92 19.97
CA THR A 43 -12.47 -12.48 20.34
C THR A 43 -12.63 -13.24 21.64
N THR A 44 -11.66 -14.06 22.00
CA THR A 44 -11.64 -14.71 23.33
C THR A 44 -11.48 -13.69 24.48
N SER A 45 -11.18 -12.43 24.15
CA SER A 45 -11.22 -11.30 25.08
C SER A 45 -12.62 -10.65 25.09
N PRO A 46 -13.06 -10.01 26.19
CA PRO A 46 -14.38 -9.37 26.27
C PRO A 46 -14.59 -8.20 25.29
N TRP A 47 -13.58 -7.89 24.48
CA TRP A 47 -13.59 -6.79 23.51
C TRP A 47 -13.89 -7.31 22.11
N ARG A 48 -14.85 -6.66 21.44
CA ARG A 48 -15.10 -6.84 20.01
C ARG A 48 -13.97 -6.20 19.21
N SER A 49 -13.34 -6.96 18.31
CA SER A 49 -12.28 -6.43 17.45
C SER A 49 -12.84 -6.10 16.07
N ARG A 50 -12.51 -4.91 15.58
CA ARG A 50 -12.91 -4.44 14.26
C ARG A 50 -11.83 -4.84 13.25
N LEU A 51 -12.15 -5.73 12.32
CA LEU A 51 -11.25 -6.09 11.23
C LEU A 51 -11.24 -4.96 10.18
N ASP A 52 -10.05 -4.48 9.85
CA ASP A 52 -9.82 -3.49 8.78
C ASP A 52 -9.23 -4.19 7.54
N PRO A 53 -9.43 -3.67 6.31
CA PRO A 53 -8.78 -4.22 5.11
C PRO A 53 -7.24 -4.34 5.22
N SER A 54 -6.61 -3.57 6.11
CA SER A 54 -5.17 -3.61 6.38
C SER A 54 -4.72 -4.60 7.46
N SER A 55 -5.64 -5.23 8.20
CA SER A 55 -5.30 -6.26 9.17
C SER A 55 -4.65 -7.46 8.48
N MET A 56 -3.71 -8.11 9.15
CA MET A 56 -3.15 -9.39 8.72
C MET A 56 -3.80 -10.52 9.50
N ILE A 57 -4.09 -11.61 8.81
CA ILE A 57 -4.76 -12.78 9.36
C ILE A 57 -3.84 -13.99 9.18
N ARG A 58 -3.71 -14.81 10.22
CA ARG A 58 -3.04 -16.10 10.18
C ARG A 58 -3.98 -17.16 10.73
N LEU A 59 -4.15 -18.23 9.98
CA LEU A 59 -5.01 -19.36 10.34
C LEU A 59 -4.18 -20.42 11.05
N HIS A 60 -4.75 -21.02 12.09
CA HIS A 60 -4.12 -22.10 12.83
C HIS A 60 -4.99 -23.35 12.74
N ARG A 61 -4.35 -24.49 12.50
CA ARG A 61 -4.97 -25.81 12.55
C ARG A 61 -4.81 -26.41 13.94
N GLY A 62 -5.67 -27.37 14.30
CA GLY A 62 -5.69 -28.00 15.62
C GLY A 62 -4.38 -28.71 16.01
N ASP A 63 -3.56 -29.09 15.03
CA ASP A 63 -2.23 -29.70 15.23
C ASP A 63 -1.10 -28.68 15.39
N GLY A 64 -1.43 -27.38 15.46
CA GLY A 64 -0.46 -26.29 15.60
C GLY A 64 0.14 -25.81 14.27
N ALA A 65 -0.22 -26.40 13.14
CA ALA A 65 0.19 -25.90 11.82
C ALA A 65 -0.45 -24.52 11.55
N LYS A 66 0.29 -23.65 10.85
CA LYS A 66 -0.10 -22.27 10.62
C LYS A 66 -0.04 -21.92 9.14
N SER A 67 -0.96 -21.07 8.68
CA SER A 67 -0.84 -20.43 7.37
C SER A 67 0.26 -19.36 7.39
N SER A 68 0.63 -18.87 6.20
CA SER A 68 1.28 -17.56 6.09
C SER A 68 0.33 -16.45 6.56
N TRP A 69 0.87 -15.26 6.82
CA TRP A 69 0.06 -14.07 7.04
C TRP A 69 -0.62 -13.66 5.73
N LEU A 70 -1.92 -13.45 5.80
CA LEU A 70 -2.80 -13.07 4.69
C LEU A 70 -3.36 -11.68 4.97
N ALA A 71 -3.37 -10.79 3.99
CA ALA A 71 -4.01 -9.49 4.18
C ALA A 71 -5.53 -9.67 4.15
N ALA A 72 -6.23 -9.06 5.11
CA ALA A 72 -7.67 -9.24 5.26
C ALA A 72 -8.47 -8.80 4.02
N ARG A 73 -7.99 -7.79 3.29
CA ARG A 73 -8.55 -7.33 2.00
C ARG A 73 -8.54 -8.39 0.89
N ASP A 74 -7.62 -9.34 0.94
CA ASP A 74 -7.45 -10.35 -0.10
C ASP A 74 -8.24 -11.63 0.24
N LEU A 75 -8.97 -11.64 1.36
CA LEU A 75 -9.74 -12.80 1.79
C LEU A 75 -11.12 -12.78 1.16
N HIS A 76 -11.54 -13.96 0.71
CA HIS A 76 -12.89 -14.29 0.32
C HIS A 76 -13.44 -15.28 1.33
N VAL A 77 -14.63 -15.02 1.86
CA VAL A 77 -15.20 -15.83 2.94
C VAL A 77 -16.49 -16.48 2.47
N ALA A 78 -16.55 -17.80 2.56
CA ALA A 78 -17.76 -18.58 2.33
C ALA A 78 -18.13 -19.38 3.60
N LYS A 79 -19.25 -20.10 3.51
CA LYS A 79 -19.80 -20.88 4.64
C LYS A 79 -18.86 -22.01 5.06
N ASP A 80 -18.09 -22.53 4.14
CA ASP A 80 -17.27 -23.74 4.24
C ASP A 80 -15.78 -23.43 4.42
N GLY A 81 -15.31 -22.23 4.05
CA GLY A 81 -13.92 -21.86 4.23
C GLY A 81 -13.58 -20.39 3.98
N ILE A 82 -12.28 -20.14 4.04
CA ILE A 82 -11.65 -18.86 3.71
C ILE A 82 -10.66 -19.05 2.56
N TYR A 83 -10.71 -18.14 1.61
CA TYR A 83 -10.09 -18.29 0.30
C TYR A 83 -9.29 -17.03 -0.05
N VAL A 84 -8.18 -17.18 -0.75
CA VAL A 84 -7.38 -16.09 -1.32
C VAL A 84 -7.29 -16.25 -2.83
N PRO A 85 -7.25 -15.15 -3.61
CA PRO A 85 -6.94 -15.20 -5.02
C PRO A 85 -5.63 -15.95 -5.23
N ALA A 86 -5.67 -16.94 -6.11
CA ALA A 86 -4.52 -17.70 -6.52
C ALA A 86 -4.52 -17.74 -8.04
N VAL A 87 -3.32 -17.94 -8.58
CA VAL A 87 -3.17 -18.26 -9.99
C VAL A 87 -2.55 -19.64 -10.02
N VAL A 88 -3.32 -20.60 -10.53
CA VAL A 88 -2.90 -22.00 -10.58
C VAL A 88 -2.59 -22.38 -12.00
N ASP A 89 -1.49 -23.11 -12.17
CA ASP A 89 -1.30 -23.84 -13.41
C ASP A 89 -2.34 -24.96 -13.46
N VAL A 90 -3.32 -24.82 -14.34
CA VAL A 90 -4.43 -25.77 -14.44
C VAL A 90 -3.93 -27.19 -14.73
N LEU A 91 -2.82 -27.32 -15.46
CA LEU A 91 -2.26 -28.63 -15.81
C LEU A 91 -1.67 -29.36 -14.60
N ASP A 92 -1.23 -28.64 -13.57
CA ASP A 92 -0.75 -29.27 -12.32
C ASP A 92 -1.90 -29.94 -11.54
N HIS A 93 -3.15 -29.56 -11.81
CA HIS A 93 -4.36 -30.10 -11.17
C HIS A 93 -5.23 -30.93 -12.10
N THR A 94 -4.82 -31.10 -13.36
CA THR A 94 -5.55 -31.88 -14.37
C THR A 94 -5.09 -33.32 -14.34
N VAL A 95 -6.02 -34.27 -14.35
CA VAL A 95 -5.73 -35.71 -14.43
C VAL A 95 -5.98 -36.27 -15.82
N ARG A 96 -6.88 -35.64 -16.57
CA ARG A 96 -7.31 -36.08 -17.90
C ARG A 96 -7.70 -34.86 -18.75
N ILE A 97 -7.36 -34.90 -20.02
CA ILE A 97 -7.69 -33.88 -21.01
C ILE A 97 -8.37 -34.56 -22.19
N GLN A 98 -9.59 -34.12 -22.49
CA GLN A 98 -10.29 -34.50 -23.71
C GLN A 98 -10.10 -33.38 -24.73
N ILE A 99 -9.60 -33.72 -25.91
CA ILE A 99 -9.34 -32.77 -27.00
C ILE A 99 -10.18 -33.17 -28.21
N ARG A 100 -11.09 -32.29 -28.61
CA ARG A 100 -11.98 -32.47 -29.76
C ARG A 100 -11.56 -31.59 -30.93
N GLY A 101 -11.80 -32.08 -32.14
CA GLY A 101 -11.55 -31.30 -33.37
C GLY A 101 -10.07 -31.18 -33.73
N LEU A 102 -9.24 -32.14 -33.32
CA LEU A 102 -7.89 -32.28 -33.85
C LEU A 102 -7.97 -32.83 -35.28
N ASP A 103 -7.20 -32.26 -36.19
CA ASP A 103 -6.94 -32.92 -37.47
C ASP A 103 -6.00 -34.12 -37.29
N GLN A 104 -5.85 -34.93 -38.35
CA GLN A 104 -5.02 -36.14 -38.30
C GLN A 104 -3.56 -35.84 -38.00
N GLU A 105 -3.06 -34.68 -38.42
CA GLU A 105 -1.67 -34.29 -38.21
C GLU A 105 -1.42 -33.89 -36.75
N ALA A 106 -2.26 -33.04 -36.17
CA ALA A 106 -2.20 -32.67 -34.77
C ALA A 106 -2.41 -33.89 -33.85
N LEU A 107 -3.33 -34.80 -34.20
CA LEU A 107 -3.48 -36.08 -33.49
C LEU A 107 -2.20 -36.92 -33.55
N GLY A 108 -1.56 -36.98 -34.72
CA GLY A 108 -0.25 -37.61 -34.90
C GLY A 108 0.83 -36.98 -34.02
N LYS A 109 0.86 -35.65 -33.90
CA LYS A 109 1.78 -34.94 -32.99
C LYS A 109 1.51 -35.29 -31.54
N LEU A 110 0.26 -35.25 -31.09
CA LEU A 110 -0.13 -35.61 -29.72
C LEU A 110 0.32 -37.03 -29.35
N SER A 111 0.16 -37.98 -30.27
CA SER A 111 0.63 -39.36 -30.08
C SER A 111 2.16 -39.44 -30.06
N SER A 112 2.86 -38.71 -30.94
CA SER A 112 4.31 -38.75 -31.05
C SER A 112 5.04 -38.08 -29.87
N THR A 113 4.43 -37.08 -29.24
CA THR A 113 4.98 -36.40 -28.05
C THR A 113 4.64 -37.12 -26.74
N ARG A 114 3.86 -38.20 -26.80
CA ARG A 114 3.44 -38.96 -25.61
C ARG A 114 4.65 -39.55 -24.88
N PRO A 115 4.81 -39.28 -23.57
CA PRO A 115 5.84 -39.92 -22.75
C PRO A 115 5.70 -41.44 -22.74
N ALA A 116 6.84 -42.15 -22.77
CA ALA A 116 6.85 -43.61 -22.81
C ALA A 116 6.27 -44.26 -21.53
N LEU A 117 6.35 -43.58 -20.38
CA LEU A 117 5.90 -44.10 -19.09
C LEU A 117 4.95 -43.11 -18.42
N GLY A 118 3.88 -43.64 -17.81
CA GLY A 118 2.97 -42.87 -16.96
C GLY A 118 2.00 -41.95 -17.71
N ALA A 119 1.85 -42.13 -19.02
CA ALA A 119 0.88 -41.43 -19.87
C ALA A 119 0.08 -42.43 -20.70
N ALA A 120 -1.22 -42.18 -20.84
CA ALA A 120 -2.13 -42.92 -21.70
C ALA A 120 -2.82 -41.97 -22.67
N LEU A 121 -2.97 -42.44 -23.91
CA LEU A 121 -3.71 -41.75 -24.97
C LEU A 121 -4.74 -42.74 -25.52
N GLU A 122 -6.01 -42.36 -25.42
CA GLU A 122 -7.12 -43.06 -26.07
C GLU A 122 -7.70 -42.13 -27.13
N VAL A 123 -8.18 -42.68 -28.24
CA VAL A 123 -8.88 -41.92 -29.28
C VAL A 123 -10.17 -42.65 -29.56
N ASP A 124 -11.30 -41.97 -29.38
CA ASP A 124 -12.60 -42.57 -29.66
C ASP A 124 -12.94 -42.55 -31.15
N SER A 125 -14.06 -43.18 -31.53
CA SER A 125 -14.52 -43.25 -32.92
C SER A 125 -14.91 -41.89 -33.51
N GLU A 126 -15.13 -40.88 -32.68
CA GLU A 126 -15.46 -39.51 -33.10
C GLU A 126 -14.20 -38.65 -33.28
N GLY A 127 -13.01 -39.22 -33.05
CA GLY A 127 -11.74 -38.50 -33.13
C GLY A 127 -11.46 -37.63 -31.90
N THR A 128 -12.17 -37.82 -30.79
CA THR A 128 -11.82 -37.18 -29.52
C THR A 128 -10.60 -37.89 -28.94
N ALA A 129 -9.52 -37.13 -28.76
CA ALA A 129 -8.32 -37.61 -28.09
C ALA A 129 -8.44 -37.42 -26.59
N ILE A 130 -8.09 -38.44 -25.83
CA ILE A 130 -8.14 -38.45 -24.38
C ILE A 130 -6.73 -38.71 -23.85
N ALA A 131 -6.06 -37.63 -23.42
CA ALA A 131 -4.75 -37.67 -22.80
C ALA A 131 -4.88 -37.75 -21.28
N SER A 132 -4.25 -38.74 -20.65
CA SER A 132 -4.21 -38.85 -19.18
C SER A 132 -2.80 -39.16 -18.69
N ALA A 133 -2.38 -38.46 -17.65
CA ALA A 133 -1.09 -38.64 -16.98
C ALA A 133 -1.12 -37.92 -15.62
N ARG A 134 -0.17 -38.19 -14.74
CA ARG A 134 -0.12 -37.54 -13.41
C ARG A 134 0.69 -36.25 -13.45
N GLY A 135 0.05 -35.13 -13.08
CA GLY A 135 0.67 -33.84 -12.75
C GLY A 135 1.72 -33.41 -13.78
N LYS A 136 2.99 -33.36 -13.35
CA LYS A 136 4.11 -32.90 -14.19
C LYS A 136 4.25 -33.66 -15.51
N ILE A 137 3.93 -34.96 -15.56
CA ILE A 137 4.02 -35.74 -16.81
C ILE A 137 2.99 -35.24 -17.81
N LEU A 138 1.74 -35.03 -17.38
CA LEU A 138 0.69 -34.48 -18.24
C LEU A 138 1.07 -33.09 -18.71
N ARG A 139 1.53 -32.23 -17.79
CA ARG A 139 1.96 -30.87 -18.12
C ARG A 139 3.06 -30.85 -19.18
N THR A 140 4.13 -31.61 -19.00
CA THR A 140 5.23 -31.66 -19.98
C THR A 140 4.76 -32.18 -21.32
N TRP A 141 3.99 -33.28 -21.34
CA TRP A 141 3.45 -33.83 -22.58
C TRP A 141 2.60 -32.81 -23.35
N ILE A 142 1.74 -32.08 -22.64
CA ILE A 142 0.87 -31.07 -23.22
C ILE A 142 1.65 -29.90 -23.81
N TRP A 143 2.68 -29.42 -23.12
CA TRP A 143 3.55 -28.38 -23.67
C TRP A 143 4.35 -28.87 -24.88
N ASP A 144 4.87 -30.10 -24.85
CA ASP A 144 5.57 -30.70 -25.99
C ASP A 144 4.63 -30.87 -27.19
N PHE A 145 3.36 -31.22 -26.95
CA PHE A 145 2.32 -31.27 -27.98
C PHE A 145 2.06 -29.89 -28.59
N VAL A 146 1.83 -28.86 -27.76
CA VAL A 146 1.61 -27.48 -28.23
C VAL A 146 2.79 -26.98 -29.06
N ASP A 147 4.02 -27.21 -28.59
CA ASP A 147 5.24 -26.87 -29.32
C ASP A 147 5.33 -27.59 -30.67
N ALA A 148 5.00 -28.89 -30.70
CA ALA A 148 5.06 -29.70 -31.92
C ALA A 148 4.01 -29.25 -32.97
N VAL A 149 2.81 -28.86 -32.53
CA VAL A 149 1.77 -28.29 -33.42
C VAL A 149 2.19 -26.90 -33.89
N GLY A 150 2.70 -26.05 -33.00
CA GLY A 150 3.16 -24.70 -33.39
C GLY A 150 4.28 -24.73 -34.41
N LEU A 151 5.26 -25.63 -34.24
CA LEU A 151 6.36 -25.80 -35.19
C LEU A 151 5.89 -26.33 -36.55
N HIS A 152 4.85 -27.16 -36.56
CA HIS A 152 4.28 -27.67 -37.79
C HIS A 152 3.58 -26.58 -38.62
N HIS A 153 2.87 -25.66 -37.96
CA HIS A 153 2.16 -24.58 -38.63
C HIS A 153 3.00 -23.32 -38.89
N LEU A 154 4.29 -23.31 -38.55
CA LEU A 154 5.12 -22.13 -38.76
C LEU A 154 5.25 -21.84 -40.27
N PRO A 155 4.93 -20.62 -40.75
CA PRO A 155 5.02 -20.26 -42.15
C PRO A 155 6.43 -20.47 -42.73
N ALA A 156 6.52 -20.96 -43.97
CA ALA A 156 7.81 -21.21 -44.64
C ALA A 156 8.62 -19.91 -44.89
N ASP A 157 7.94 -18.77 -44.91
CA ASP A 157 8.49 -17.43 -45.12
C ASP A 157 8.90 -16.72 -43.81
N HIS A 158 8.76 -17.37 -42.64
CA HIS A 158 9.40 -16.87 -41.42
C HIS A 158 10.92 -17.00 -41.55
N GLU A 159 11.53 -16.04 -42.23
CA GLU A 159 12.97 -15.83 -42.44
C GLU A 159 13.76 -15.58 -41.15
N VAL A 160 13.14 -15.76 -39.98
CA VAL A 160 13.77 -15.64 -38.66
C VAL A 160 15.05 -16.49 -38.57
N CYS A 161 15.22 -17.51 -39.43
CA CYS A 161 16.33 -18.45 -39.39
C CYS A 161 17.21 -18.57 -40.66
N THR A 162 17.35 -17.52 -41.48
CA THR A 162 18.28 -17.59 -42.64
C THR A 162 19.77 -17.45 -42.26
N ILE A 163 20.11 -17.10 -41.01
CA ILE A 163 21.52 -16.93 -40.57
C ILE A 163 21.88 -17.90 -39.43
N ARG A 164 22.15 -19.17 -39.76
CA ARG A 164 22.97 -20.21 -39.07
C ARG A 164 23.01 -20.35 -37.52
N ARG A 165 22.24 -19.60 -36.73
CA ARG A 165 22.23 -19.63 -35.25
C ARG A 165 20.86 -19.30 -34.67
N CYS A 166 19.80 -19.86 -35.23
CA CYS A 166 18.55 -19.90 -34.47
C CYS A 166 18.73 -20.85 -33.29
N VAL A 167 18.78 -20.27 -32.09
CA VAL A 167 18.63 -21.05 -30.86
C VAL A 167 17.22 -21.63 -30.90
N ARG A 168 17.07 -22.94 -30.63
CA ARG A 168 15.79 -23.68 -30.62
C ARG A 168 14.66 -22.91 -29.90
N SER A 169 15.00 -22.15 -28.87
CA SER A 169 14.07 -21.30 -28.11
C SER A 169 13.42 -20.18 -28.93
N GLU A 170 14.12 -19.57 -29.89
CA GLU A 170 13.54 -18.49 -30.72
C GLU A 170 12.55 -19.05 -31.74
N LEU A 171 12.87 -20.21 -32.33
CA LEU A 171 11.94 -20.91 -33.21
C LEU A 171 10.67 -21.36 -32.45
N GLN A 172 10.82 -21.88 -31.23
CA GLN A 172 9.68 -22.22 -30.37
C GLN A 172 8.83 -20.99 -30.03
N LYS A 173 9.44 -19.84 -29.71
CA LYS A 173 8.69 -18.60 -29.46
C LYS A 173 7.91 -18.14 -30.69
N ALA A 174 8.51 -18.20 -31.88
CA ALA A 174 7.86 -17.81 -33.12
C ALA A 174 6.68 -18.73 -33.46
N ALA A 175 6.91 -20.05 -33.36
CA ALA A 175 5.87 -21.07 -33.52
C ALA A 175 4.70 -20.88 -32.55
N TYR A 176 5.02 -20.62 -31.29
CA TYR A 176 4.04 -20.35 -30.25
C TYR A 176 3.24 -19.06 -30.53
N ALA A 177 3.92 -17.97 -30.89
CA ALA A 177 3.28 -16.70 -31.21
C ALA A 177 2.36 -16.82 -32.44
N HIS A 178 2.79 -17.55 -33.48
CA HIS A 178 1.97 -17.81 -34.65
C HIS A 178 0.72 -18.61 -34.31
N LEU A 179 0.88 -19.72 -33.57
CA LEU A 179 -0.23 -20.55 -33.13
C LEU A 179 -1.24 -19.78 -32.25
N ARG A 180 -0.74 -18.87 -31.40
CA ARG A 180 -1.58 -18.03 -30.53
C ARG A 180 -2.28 -16.90 -31.28
N HIS A 181 -1.56 -16.10 -32.04
CA HIS A 181 -2.05 -14.82 -32.53
C HIS A 181 -2.64 -14.89 -33.94
N GLU A 182 -2.09 -15.75 -34.80
CA GLU A 182 -2.54 -15.87 -36.20
C GLU A 182 -3.59 -16.98 -36.36
N LEU A 183 -3.38 -18.11 -35.67
CA LEU A 183 -4.26 -19.27 -35.77
C LEU A 183 -5.33 -19.33 -34.67
N ASP A 184 -5.23 -18.47 -33.66
CA ASP A 184 -6.15 -18.41 -32.51
C ASP A 184 -6.32 -19.77 -31.82
N GLY A 185 -5.23 -20.54 -31.74
CA GLY A 185 -5.21 -21.88 -31.16
C GLY A 185 -6.12 -22.92 -31.84
N ARG A 186 -6.73 -22.61 -32.99
CA ARG A 186 -7.67 -23.51 -33.69
C ARG A 186 -7.10 -24.91 -33.95
N PRO A 187 -5.83 -25.07 -34.38
CA PRO A 187 -5.24 -26.41 -34.57
C PRO A 187 -5.14 -27.26 -33.30
N LEU A 188 -5.24 -26.65 -32.12
CA LEU A 188 -5.25 -27.37 -30.85
C LEU A 188 -6.65 -27.92 -30.50
N GLY A 189 -7.71 -27.57 -31.24
CA GLY A 189 -9.06 -28.04 -30.97
C GLY A 189 -9.69 -27.45 -29.70
N THR A 190 -10.71 -28.12 -29.17
CA THR A 190 -11.41 -27.73 -27.93
C THR A 190 -11.08 -28.71 -26.81
N TRP A 191 -10.72 -28.17 -25.65
CA TRP A 191 -10.17 -28.93 -24.53
C TRP A 191 -11.22 -29.04 -23.44
N THR A 192 -11.31 -30.20 -22.80
CA THR A 192 -12.02 -30.38 -21.53
C THR A 192 -11.04 -30.97 -20.53
N LEU A 193 -10.68 -30.15 -19.55
CA LEU A 193 -9.72 -30.46 -18.49
C LEU A 193 -10.49 -31.05 -17.30
N GLU A 194 -10.28 -32.33 -17.00
CA GLU A 194 -10.81 -32.98 -15.81
C GLU A 194 -9.85 -32.74 -14.65
N LEU A 195 -10.29 -31.99 -13.65
CA LEU A 195 -9.51 -31.63 -12.48
C LEU A 195 -9.67 -32.68 -11.39
N THR A 196 -8.62 -32.90 -10.59
CA THR A 196 -8.63 -33.88 -9.49
C THR A 196 -9.76 -33.64 -8.47
N HIS A 197 -10.22 -32.39 -8.32
CA HIS A 197 -11.12 -31.99 -7.25
C HIS A 197 -12.34 -31.14 -7.66
N ASP A 198 -12.37 -30.58 -8.88
CA ASP A 198 -13.32 -29.49 -9.23
C ASP A 198 -14.13 -29.74 -10.51
N GLY A 199 -14.29 -31.02 -10.89
CA GLY A 199 -15.03 -31.39 -12.09
C GLY A 199 -14.26 -31.06 -13.38
N SER A 200 -14.99 -30.75 -14.46
CA SER A 200 -14.41 -30.53 -15.78
C SER A 200 -14.53 -29.08 -16.24
N ILE A 201 -13.48 -28.52 -16.82
CA ILE A 201 -13.48 -27.18 -17.41
C ILE A 201 -13.26 -27.31 -18.92
N SER A 202 -14.22 -26.82 -19.71
CA SER A 202 -14.06 -26.73 -21.16
C SER A 202 -13.45 -25.39 -21.56
N VAL A 203 -12.41 -25.45 -22.39
CA VAL A 203 -11.65 -24.30 -22.89
C VAL A 203 -11.52 -24.43 -24.41
N ALA A 204 -12.03 -23.46 -25.15
CA ALA A 204 -11.80 -23.38 -26.59
C ALA A 204 -10.32 -23.08 -26.88
N GLY A 205 -9.78 -23.57 -28.00
CA GLY A 205 -8.38 -23.34 -28.40
C GLY A 205 -7.95 -21.87 -28.33
N ALA A 206 -8.82 -20.95 -28.76
CA ALA A 206 -8.62 -19.49 -28.68
C ALA A 206 -8.34 -18.97 -27.25
N LEU A 207 -9.00 -19.55 -26.26
CA LEU A 207 -8.86 -19.17 -24.84
C LEU A 207 -7.81 -20.03 -24.11
N LEU A 208 -7.25 -21.04 -24.77
CA LEU A 208 -6.36 -22.00 -24.15
C LEU A 208 -5.09 -21.32 -23.64
N PHE A 209 -4.47 -20.47 -24.46
CA PHE A 209 -3.24 -19.78 -24.09
C PHE A 209 -3.42 -18.80 -22.93
N ASP A 210 -4.56 -18.10 -22.90
CA ASP A 210 -4.92 -17.21 -21.80
C ASP A 210 -5.19 -17.96 -20.48
N ARG A 211 -5.35 -19.28 -20.53
CA ARG A 211 -5.54 -20.15 -19.36
C ARG A 211 -4.29 -20.92 -18.97
N LEU A 212 -3.48 -21.32 -19.95
CA LEU A 212 -2.24 -22.07 -19.74
C LEU A 212 -1.06 -21.20 -19.29
N GLU A 213 -0.91 -19.98 -19.81
CA GLU A 213 0.28 -19.16 -19.53
C GLU A 213 0.22 -18.37 -18.22
N PRO A 214 -0.80 -17.52 -17.97
CA PRO A 214 -0.89 -16.85 -16.69
C PRO A 214 -1.18 -17.87 -15.60
N GLY A 215 -1.86 -18.96 -15.93
CA GLY A 215 -2.59 -19.84 -15.03
C GLY A 215 -4.05 -19.40 -14.95
N MET A 216 -4.93 -20.28 -14.49
CA MET A 216 -6.32 -19.88 -14.26
C MET A 216 -6.43 -19.07 -12.98
N GLY A 217 -7.17 -17.96 -13.06
CA GLY A 217 -7.67 -17.29 -11.88
C GLY A 217 -8.47 -18.29 -11.06
N ALA A 218 -7.90 -18.68 -9.92
CA ALA A 218 -8.46 -19.63 -9.00
C ALA A 218 -8.48 -19.01 -7.62
N ARG A 219 -8.94 -19.80 -6.65
CA ARG A 219 -8.75 -19.46 -5.25
C ARG A 219 -8.17 -20.64 -4.53
N HIS A 220 -7.27 -20.34 -3.63
CA HIS A 220 -6.72 -21.31 -2.70
C HIS A 220 -7.22 -20.98 -1.31
N GLY A 221 -7.61 -21.97 -0.54
CA GLY A 221 -8.18 -21.71 0.77
C GLY A 221 -8.07 -22.83 1.75
N TRP A 222 -8.69 -22.57 2.89
CA TRP A 222 -8.71 -23.44 4.05
C TRP A 222 -10.14 -23.61 4.50
N ARG A 223 -10.56 -24.86 4.69
CA ARG A 223 -11.89 -25.16 5.19
C ARG A 223 -11.99 -24.77 6.65
N TRP A 224 -13.15 -24.26 7.07
CA TRP A 224 -13.38 -23.93 8.47
C TRP A 224 -13.29 -25.15 9.39
N SER A 225 -13.57 -26.35 8.87
CA SER A 225 -13.36 -27.62 9.60
C SER A 225 -11.93 -27.80 10.11
N ASP A 226 -10.98 -27.24 9.38
CA ASP A 226 -9.56 -27.43 9.58
C ASP A 226 -8.94 -26.24 10.33
N VAL A 227 -9.65 -25.11 10.44
CA VAL A 227 -9.24 -23.93 11.21
C VAL A 227 -9.67 -24.10 12.67
N ALA A 228 -8.71 -24.22 13.58
CA ALA A 228 -8.97 -24.22 15.03
C ALA A 228 -9.22 -22.79 15.55
N TYR A 229 -8.36 -21.84 15.17
CA TYR A 229 -8.51 -20.44 15.53
C TYR A 229 -7.83 -19.53 14.51
N VAL A 230 -8.19 -18.25 14.56
CA VAL A 230 -7.66 -17.20 13.71
C VAL A 230 -6.89 -16.20 14.56
N GLU A 231 -5.67 -15.93 14.15
CA GLU A 231 -4.82 -14.89 14.73
C GLU A 231 -4.89 -13.65 13.85
N ILE A 232 -5.14 -12.50 14.48
CA ILE A 232 -5.28 -11.21 13.80
C ILE A 232 -4.18 -10.29 14.32
N GLU A 233 -3.35 -9.78 13.41
CA GLU A 233 -2.41 -8.69 13.65
C GLU A 233 -3.00 -7.40 13.06
N ASP A 234 -3.38 -6.47 13.94
CA ASP A 234 -3.84 -5.15 13.53
C ASP A 234 -2.65 -4.21 13.34
N PHE A 235 -2.49 -3.69 12.12
CA PHE A 235 -1.42 -2.74 11.77
C PHE A 235 -1.61 -1.34 12.37
N SER A 236 -2.65 -1.09 13.18
CA SER A 236 -3.18 0.28 13.32
C SER A 236 -2.55 1.16 14.40
N GLY A 237 -1.64 0.68 15.26
CA GLY A 237 -1.10 1.52 16.36
C GLY A 237 0.42 1.58 16.47
N ALA A 238 1.04 0.45 16.80
CA ALA A 238 2.38 0.45 17.42
C ALA A 238 3.56 0.73 16.48
N LYS A 239 3.59 0.13 15.27
CA LYS A 239 4.66 0.39 14.27
C LYS A 239 4.64 1.84 13.80
N THR A 240 3.43 2.41 13.70
CA THR A 240 3.22 3.79 13.30
C THR A 240 3.63 4.75 14.40
N LEU A 241 3.29 4.46 15.66
CA LEU A 241 3.79 5.21 16.82
C LEU A 241 5.33 5.19 16.92
N GLY A 242 5.98 4.05 16.65
CA GLY A 242 7.45 3.96 16.60
C GLY A 242 8.07 4.85 15.50
N ALA A 243 7.45 4.88 14.31
CA ALA A 243 7.87 5.78 13.23
C ALA A 243 7.64 7.26 13.58
N ILE A 244 6.52 7.58 14.25
CA ILE A 244 6.18 8.94 14.71
C ILE A 244 7.17 9.42 15.76
N VAL A 245 7.51 8.58 16.72
CA VAL A 245 8.51 8.87 17.74
C VAL A 245 9.89 9.08 17.10
N GLY A 246 10.27 8.23 16.14
CA GLY A 246 11.52 8.39 15.39
C GLY A 246 11.59 9.70 14.61
N VAL A 247 10.52 10.06 13.87
CA VAL A 247 10.44 11.30 13.09
C VAL A 247 10.36 12.53 13.98
N THR A 248 9.63 12.47 15.10
CA THR A 248 9.54 13.57 16.07
C THR A 248 10.88 13.80 16.76
N ALA A 249 11.56 12.73 17.17
CA ALA A 249 12.90 12.82 17.74
C ALA A 249 13.91 13.40 16.72
N LEU A 250 13.82 12.98 15.45
CA LEU A 250 14.66 13.51 14.38
C LEU A 250 14.36 15.00 14.11
N SER A 251 13.10 15.40 14.13
CA SER A 251 12.68 16.81 13.92
C SER A 251 13.14 17.72 15.07
N ILE A 252 13.02 17.24 16.32
CA ILE A 252 13.56 17.93 17.50
C ILE A 252 15.09 18.05 17.42
N ALA A 253 15.78 17.00 16.93
CA ALA A 253 17.23 17.02 16.75
C ALA A 253 17.69 17.95 15.60
N LEU A 254 16.86 18.15 14.58
CA LEU A 254 17.18 19.01 13.42
C LEU A 254 16.74 20.47 13.58
N ALA A 255 15.84 20.78 14.52
CA ALA A 255 15.38 22.15 14.79
C ALA A 255 16.53 23.16 15.07
N PRO A 256 17.60 22.82 15.82
CA PRO A 256 18.75 23.71 16.02
C PRO A 256 19.54 23.97 14.73
N VAL A 257 19.63 22.99 13.83
CA VAL A 257 20.38 23.11 12.56
C VAL A 257 19.69 24.09 11.61
N ALA A 258 18.36 24.06 11.55
CA ALA A 258 17.57 25.00 10.77
C ALA A 258 17.68 26.46 11.28
N LEU A 259 17.86 26.64 12.59
CA LEU A 259 18.10 27.95 13.22
C LEU A 259 19.49 28.50 12.93
N VAL A 260 20.52 27.65 12.82
CA VAL A 260 21.89 28.07 12.52
C VAL A 260 22.05 28.45 11.04
N VAL A 261 21.37 27.77 10.12
CA VAL A 261 21.49 28.04 8.67
C VAL A 261 20.83 29.36 8.23
N ARG A 262 19.91 29.94 9.03
CA ARG A 262 19.30 31.25 8.75
C ARG A 262 20.03 32.45 9.36
N GLY A 263 21.12 32.23 10.09
CA GLY A 263 21.99 33.29 10.64
C GLY A 263 23.02 33.87 9.65
N GLY A 264 22.92 33.56 8.35
CA GLY A 264 23.80 34.14 7.34
C GLY A 264 23.48 35.63 7.12
N PRO A 265 24.44 36.55 7.29
CA PRO A 265 24.17 37.98 7.19
C PRO A 265 23.81 38.35 5.74
N ALA A 266 22.65 38.96 5.56
CA ALA A 266 22.29 39.64 4.33
C ALA A 266 23.12 40.94 4.22
N VAL A 267 24.23 40.88 3.49
CA VAL A 267 24.95 42.09 3.03
C VAL A 267 24.72 42.22 1.53
N LEU A 268 23.87 43.20 1.17
CA LEU A 268 23.77 43.74 -0.18
C LEU A 268 24.93 44.73 -0.40
N GLY A 269 25.76 44.53 -1.43
CA GLY A 269 26.58 45.62 -2.00
C GLY A 269 27.89 45.29 -2.75
N ARG A 270 27.82 45.37 -4.09
CA ARG A 270 28.86 45.74 -5.10
C ARG A 270 29.93 44.75 -5.63
N ARG A 271 29.77 44.52 -6.96
CA ARG A 271 30.68 44.32 -8.11
C ARG A 271 32.18 43.92 -7.93
N ALA A 272 32.47 42.77 -8.55
CA ALA A 272 33.52 42.45 -9.55
C ALA A 272 35.02 42.60 -9.21
N SER A 273 35.73 41.46 -9.17
CA SER A 273 36.95 41.23 -9.97
C SER A 273 37.38 39.75 -9.97
N SER A 274 38.11 39.41 -11.03
CA SER A 274 38.69 38.14 -11.49
C SER A 274 39.65 37.37 -10.57
N GLY A 275 39.81 36.08 -10.86
CA GLY A 275 40.93 35.19 -10.49
C GLY A 275 40.43 33.95 -9.72
N GLY A 276 40.67 32.69 -10.08
CA GLY A 276 41.68 32.09 -10.96
C GLY A 276 42.51 31.08 -10.13
N GLY A 277 42.26 29.77 -10.34
CA GLY A 277 43.03 28.64 -9.76
C GLY A 277 42.56 28.18 -8.37
N GLY A 278 42.54 26.92 -7.98
CA GLY A 278 42.95 25.65 -8.58
C GLY A 278 43.09 24.60 -7.46
N GLY A 279 42.74 23.33 -7.75
CA GLY A 279 43.37 22.13 -7.15
C GLY A 279 42.94 21.60 -5.76
N GLY A 280 42.69 20.28 -5.72
CA GLY A 280 42.80 19.40 -4.54
C GLY A 280 41.47 19.07 -3.86
N ILE A 281 40.81 17.91 -4.00
CA ILE A 281 41.17 16.49 -3.77
C ILE A 281 41.42 16.15 -2.28
N LEU A 282 40.62 15.17 -1.82
CA LEU A 282 40.68 14.28 -0.62
C LEU A 282 40.10 14.76 0.73
N GLY A 283 39.17 13.94 1.25
CA GLY A 283 38.62 14.03 2.60
C GLY A 283 37.44 13.07 2.81
N SER A 284 37.76 11.80 3.02
CA SER A 284 36.88 10.64 3.16
C SER A 284 36.21 10.46 4.54
N GLY A 285 34.93 10.05 4.54
CA GLY A 285 34.31 9.16 5.56
C GLY A 285 33.38 9.80 6.62
N PRO A 286 32.55 9.01 7.33
CA PRO A 286 31.51 8.11 6.81
C PRO A 286 30.13 8.39 7.46
N GLY A 287 29.03 8.03 6.80
CA GLY A 287 27.69 8.20 7.37
C GLY A 287 26.56 7.76 6.46
N GLY A 288 26.63 6.52 5.97
CA GLY A 288 25.56 5.93 5.16
C GLY A 288 24.31 5.68 6.00
N ILE A 289 23.36 6.61 5.95
CA ILE A 289 21.97 6.36 6.33
C ILE A 289 21.31 5.69 5.12
N GLY A 290 20.93 4.42 5.31
CA GLY A 290 20.40 3.55 4.27
C GLY A 290 19.19 4.15 3.56
N ASN A 291 19.38 4.48 2.29
CA ASN A 291 18.29 4.69 1.35
C ASN A 291 17.62 3.33 1.08
N GLY A 292 16.58 3.03 1.86
CA GLY A 292 15.59 2.00 1.53
C GLY A 292 14.86 2.42 0.25
N ARG A 293 15.46 2.13 -0.91
CA ARG A 293 14.80 2.19 -2.22
C ARG A 293 13.62 1.20 -2.19
N ALA A 294 12.41 1.75 -2.08
CA ALA A 294 11.20 1.03 -2.48
C ALA A 294 11.28 0.79 -3.99
N ARG A 295 11.77 -0.39 -4.39
CA ARG A 295 11.54 -0.91 -5.74
C ARG A 295 10.07 -1.29 -5.83
N LEU A 296 9.34 -0.61 -6.70
CA LEU A 296 8.09 -1.11 -7.25
C LEU A 296 8.41 -2.40 -8.01
N PHE A 297 8.09 -3.54 -7.41
CA PHE A 297 8.20 -4.85 -8.06
C PHE A 297 6.94 -5.09 -8.90
N SER A 298 7.07 -4.97 -10.22
CA SER A 298 6.25 -5.70 -11.18
C SER A 298 7.10 -6.85 -11.72
N GLY A 299 6.93 -8.05 -11.18
CA GLY A 299 7.67 -9.21 -11.66
C GLY A 299 7.35 -10.48 -10.88
N ARG A 300 6.88 -11.50 -11.61
CA ARG A 300 6.91 -12.92 -11.20
C ARG A 300 8.25 -13.25 -10.54
N GLY A 301 8.25 -13.68 -9.29
CA GLY A 301 9.47 -14.15 -8.62
C GLY A 301 9.27 -14.41 -7.13
N ASP A 302 9.17 -15.70 -6.79
CA ASP A 302 9.44 -16.34 -5.49
C ASP A 302 9.09 -15.57 -4.21
N TRP A 303 7.90 -15.86 -3.69
CA TRP A 303 7.55 -15.61 -2.30
C TRP A 303 8.53 -16.32 -1.35
N PRO A 304 8.86 -15.74 -0.19
CA PRO A 304 9.63 -16.44 0.82
C PRO A 304 8.86 -17.70 1.22
N ARG A 305 9.48 -18.88 1.03
CA ARG A 305 8.96 -20.15 1.55
C ARG A 305 9.00 -20.11 3.07
N ALA A 306 8.00 -19.51 3.69
CA ALA A 306 7.75 -19.61 5.12
C ALA A 306 7.23 -21.02 5.41
N THR A 307 7.86 -21.71 6.34
CA THR A 307 7.56 -23.07 6.81
C THR A 307 6.27 -23.13 7.63
N GLY A 308 5.15 -22.80 7.00
CA GLY A 308 3.80 -23.18 7.40
C GLY A 308 3.39 -24.40 6.57
N SER A 309 3.43 -25.59 7.15
CA SER A 309 3.19 -26.87 6.45
C SER A 309 1.75 -27.08 5.98
N TRP A 310 0.83 -26.18 6.33
CA TRP A 310 -0.56 -26.28 5.94
C TRP A 310 -0.81 -25.64 4.57
N LYS A 311 -0.67 -26.46 3.52
CA LYS A 311 -0.94 -26.04 2.13
C LYS A 311 -2.43 -25.75 1.94
N PRO A 312 -2.80 -24.62 1.32
CA PRO A 312 -4.18 -24.38 0.97
C PRO A 312 -4.63 -25.34 -0.14
N MET A 313 -5.92 -25.65 -0.16
CA MET A 313 -6.54 -26.46 -1.21
C MET A 313 -7.12 -25.56 -2.30
N LEU A 314 -7.26 -26.09 -3.52
CA LEU A 314 -8.01 -25.44 -4.57
C LEU A 314 -9.46 -25.26 -4.11
N ALA A 315 -10.01 -24.07 -4.34
CA ALA A 315 -11.36 -23.74 -3.94
C ALA A 315 -12.36 -24.47 -4.82
N ASP A 316 -13.36 -25.08 -4.16
CA ASP A 316 -14.51 -25.66 -4.85
C ASP A 316 -15.38 -24.55 -5.51
N PRO A 317 -16.44 -24.89 -6.26
CA PRO A 317 -17.29 -23.89 -6.89
C PRO A 317 -17.88 -22.84 -5.93
N ALA A 318 -18.15 -23.21 -4.67
CA ALA A 318 -18.65 -22.28 -3.66
C ALA A 318 -17.54 -21.30 -3.20
N GLY A 319 -16.32 -21.80 -2.99
CA GLY A 319 -15.15 -20.99 -2.70
C GLY A 319 -14.76 -20.05 -3.85
N MET A 320 -14.92 -20.49 -5.09
CA MET A 320 -14.75 -19.65 -6.29
C MET A 320 -15.79 -18.53 -6.39
N ALA A 321 -17.02 -18.78 -5.94
CA ALA A 321 -18.09 -17.78 -5.88
C ALA A 321 -18.07 -16.92 -4.60
N ALA A 322 -17.19 -17.23 -3.63
CA ALA A 322 -17.15 -16.56 -2.34
C ALA A 322 -17.00 -15.02 -2.48
N PRO A 323 -17.81 -14.22 -1.78
CA PRO A 323 -17.66 -12.77 -1.81
C PRO A 323 -16.33 -12.36 -1.17
N ALA A 324 -15.72 -11.29 -1.70
CA ALA A 324 -14.60 -10.66 -1.02
C ALA A 324 -15.05 -10.19 0.36
N LEU A 325 -14.23 -10.40 1.38
CA LEU A 325 -14.49 -10.01 2.75
C LEU A 325 -14.71 -8.49 2.82
N PHE A 326 -13.88 -7.73 2.13
CA PHE A 326 -14.05 -6.31 1.96
C PHE A 326 -14.43 -5.99 0.52
N SER A 327 -15.29 -4.99 0.33
CA SER A 327 -15.56 -4.50 -1.03
C SER A 327 -14.27 -3.93 -1.63
N ALA A 328 -14.11 -4.00 -2.95
CA ALA A 328 -12.96 -3.37 -3.64
C ALA A 328 -12.84 -1.85 -3.36
N ARG A 329 -13.91 -1.24 -2.84
CA ARG A 329 -13.98 0.19 -2.47
C ARG A 329 -13.73 0.45 -0.98
N ALA A 330 -13.53 -0.58 -0.15
CA ALA A 330 -13.21 -0.41 1.27
C ALA A 330 -11.85 0.30 1.38
N ARG A 331 -11.89 1.62 1.53
CA ARG A 331 -10.69 2.46 1.56
C ARG A 331 -9.93 2.20 2.86
N ARG A 332 -8.61 1.96 2.74
CA ARG A 332 -7.67 2.04 3.86
C ARG A 332 -7.88 3.37 4.57
N ARG A 333 -8.38 3.35 5.81
CA ARG A 333 -8.34 4.53 6.66
C ARG A 333 -6.91 4.64 7.15
N ALA A 334 -6.18 5.64 6.68
CA ALA A 334 -4.86 5.93 7.22
C ALA A 334 -5.03 6.29 8.71
N THR A 335 -4.59 5.41 9.60
CA THR A 335 -4.62 5.66 11.05
C THR A 335 -3.60 6.71 11.44
N VAL A 336 -2.58 6.94 10.62
CA VAL A 336 -1.66 8.06 10.79
C VAL A 336 -1.35 8.68 9.44
N GLN A 337 -1.29 10.01 9.39
CA GLN A 337 -0.91 10.77 8.22
C GLN A 337 0.12 11.81 8.60
N VAL A 338 1.17 11.97 7.78
CA VAL A 338 2.06 13.14 7.90
C VAL A 338 1.46 14.23 7.04
N VAL A 339 1.32 15.44 7.59
CA VAL A 339 0.67 16.56 6.91
C VAL A 339 1.62 17.75 6.91
N ALA A 340 1.86 18.32 5.75
CA ALA A 340 2.53 19.60 5.60
C ALA A 340 1.49 20.66 5.25
N THR A 341 1.48 21.78 5.97
CA THR A 341 0.57 22.91 5.75
C THR A 341 1.35 24.20 5.56
N ALA A 342 0.87 25.06 4.67
CA ALA A 342 1.24 26.44 4.57
C ALA A 342 0.02 27.30 4.93
N GLU A 343 0.23 28.37 5.67
CA GLU A 343 -0.83 29.29 6.08
C GLU A 343 -0.45 30.74 5.85
N ALA A 344 -1.47 31.56 5.59
CA ALA A 344 -1.38 33.02 5.58
C ALA A 344 -2.62 33.57 6.28
N ALA A 345 -2.42 34.51 7.20
CA ALA A 345 -3.46 35.11 8.03
C ALA A 345 -3.23 36.60 8.24
N ILE A 346 -4.33 37.35 8.29
CA ILE A 346 -4.35 38.80 8.51
C ILE A 346 -5.31 39.13 9.66
N ASP A 347 -5.02 40.20 10.42
CA ASP A 347 -5.97 40.78 11.36
C ASP A 347 -6.89 41.79 10.64
N PRO A 348 -8.17 41.45 10.40
CA PRO A 348 -9.07 42.31 9.63
C PRO A 348 -9.51 43.57 10.38
N TYR A 349 -9.39 43.61 11.72
CA TYR A 349 -9.87 44.73 12.53
C TYR A 349 -8.85 45.84 12.73
N GLY A 350 -7.60 45.65 12.27
CA GLY A 350 -6.59 46.69 12.40
C GLY A 350 -5.37 46.57 11.50
N ALA A 351 -5.33 45.59 10.57
CA ALA A 351 -4.15 45.25 9.77
C ALA A 351 -2.85 45.24 10.59
N ALA A 352 -2.96 44.91 11.89
CA ALA A 352 -1.92 45.18 12.87
C ALA A 352 -0.78 44.17 12.75
N HIS A 353 -1.06 43.01 12.14
CA HIS A 353 -0.06 42.03 11.78
C HIS A 353 -0.54 41.12 10.66
N VAL A 354 0.43 40.66 9.88
CA VAL A 354 0.34 39.60 8.89
C VAL A 354 1.16 38.43 9.42
N LEU A 355 0.59 37.23 9.34
CA LEU A 355 1.26 35.99 9.73
C LEU A 355 1.26 35.05 8.53
N ASP A 356 2.44 34.58 8.13
CA ASP A 356 2.59 33.56 7.10
C ASP A 356 3.57 32.50 7.56
N GLY A 357 3.32 31.22 7.26
CA GLY A 357 4.14 30.17 7.84
C GLY A 357 3.85 28.78 7.32
N GLY A 358 4.59 27.82 7.89
CA GLY A 358 4.47 26.41 7.58
C GLY A 358 4.47 25.54 8.82
N VAL A 359 3.71 24.46 8.78
CA VAL A 359 3.58 23.48 9.85
C VAL A 359 3.68 22.07 9.29
N ALA A 360 4.45 21.22 9.98
CA ALA A 360 4.44 19.79 9.79
C ALA A 360 3.69 19.15 10.98
N THR A 361 2.62 18.41 10.70
CA THR A 361 1.84 17.67 11.70
C THR A 361 1.82 16.18 11.41
N VAL A 362 1.67 15.41 12.47
CA VAL A 362 1.27 14.02 12.44
C VAL A 362 -0.18 13.98 12.88
N ARG A 363 -1.05 13.42 12.04
CA ARG A 363 -2.48 13.25 12.31
C ARG A 363 -2.79 11.80 12.66
N PHE A 364 -3.48 11.55 13.77
CA PHE A 364 -3.84 10.24 14.32
C PHE A 364 -5.33 10.00 14.23
N ALA A 365 -5.69 8.96 13.46
CA ALA A 365 -6.98 8.84 12.80
C ALA A 365 -7.27 10.18 12.05
N PRO A 366 -8.30 10.34 11.23
CA PRO A 366 -8.58 11.64 10.63
C PRO A 366 -9.01 12.72 11.66
N TYR A 367 -8.72 12.55 12.96
CA TYR A 367 -9.33 13.26 14.08
C TYR A 367 -8.38 14.06 14.95
N PHE A 368 -7.15 13.61 15.23
CA PHE A 368 -6.25 14.32 16.16
C PHE A 368 -4.96 14.69 15.46
N GLU A 369 -4.39 15.85 15.73
CA GLU A 369 -3.08 16.22 15.20
C GLU A 369 -2.14 16.77 16.26
N LEU A 370 -0.86 16.46 16.07
CA LEU A 370 0.25 17.02 16.83
C LEU A 370 1.34 17.41 15.84
N GLY A 371 1.86 18.63 15.94
CA GLY A 371 2.89 19.08 15.02
C GLY A 371 3.70 20.25 15.55
N MET A 372 4.61 20.69 14.71
CA MET A 372 5.43 21.87 14.96
C MET A 372 5.54 22.68 13.69
N GLY A 373 5.73 23.98 13.85
CA GLY A 373 5.86 24.89 12.73
C GLY A 373 6.68 26.11 13.05
N GLY A 374 6.92 26.87 11.99
CA GLY A 374 7.49 28.19 12.06
C GLY A 374 6.62 29.14 11.25
N ALA A 375 6.46 30.36 11.75
CA ALA A 375 5.84 31.44 11.00
C ALA A 375 6.72 32.68 11.01
N HIS A 376 6.54 33.50 9.99
CA HIS A 376 6.94 34.87 9.93
C HIS A 376 5.77 35.73 10.42
N LEU A 377 6.08 36.65 11.33
CA LEU A 377 5.14 37.63 11.86
C LEU A 377 5.62 39.02 11.45
N ALA A 378 4.85 39.68 10.60
CA ALA A 378 5.01 41.10 10.32
C ALA A 378 4.00 41.88 11.15
N ALA A 379 4.43 42.82 11.99
CA ALA A 379 3.54 43.62 12.84
C ALA A 379 3.76 45.12 12.60
N ARG A 380 2.68 45.89 12.53
CA ARG A 380 2.75 47.34 12.36
C ARG A 380 3.07 48.01 13.70
N THR A 381 4.10 48.87 13.70
CA THR A 381 4.57 49.65 14.85
C THR A 381 4.43 51.15 14.56
N ALA A 382 4.80 52.00 15.52
CA ALA A 382 4.87 53.44 15.29
C ALA A 382 5.91 53.81 14.21
N ASP A 383 7.01 53.06 14.15
CA ASP A 383 8.17 53.34 13.28
C ASP A 383 8.15 52.58 11.95
N GLY A 384 7.09 51.81 11.66
CA GLY A 384 6.93 51.07 10.41
C GLY A 384 6.47 49.63 10.60
N TRP A 385 7.06 48.70 9.84
CA TRP A 385 6.79 47.27 9.96
C TRP A 385 7.93 46.57 10.67
N TRP A 386 7.59 45.86 11.75
CA TRP A 386 8.49 44.93 12.40
C TRP A 386 8.31 43.53 11.81
N HIS A 387 9.40 42.78 11.70
CA HIS A 387 9.40 41.42 11.19
C HIS A 387 10.12 40.49 12.16
N GLY A 388 9.58 39.31 12.42
CA GLY A 388 10.26 38.31 13.22
C GLY A 388 9.77 36.88 12.98
N GLY A 389 10.64 35.92 13.29
CA GLY A 389 10.33 34.50 13.22
C GLY A 389 9.77 33.98 14.54
N LEU A 390 8.73 33.15 14.46
CA LEU A 390 8.16 32.41 15.58
C LEU A 390 8.23 30.91 15.32
N ALA A 391 8.44 30.15 16.39
CA ALA A 391 8.38 28.69 16.41
C ALA A 391 7.27 28.28 17.37
N PHE A 392 6.47 27.28 16.98
CA PHE A 392 5.32 26.85 17.77
C PHE A 392 5.06 25.35 17.63
N VAL A 393 4.38 24.81 18.64
CA VAL A 393 3.77 23.49 18.64
C VAL A 393 2.29 23.66 18.35
N ARG A 394 1.74 22.77 17.52
CA ARG A 394 0.31 22.70 17.18
C ARG A 394 -0.27 21.41 17.74
N MET A 395 -1.42 21.52 18.39
CA MET A 395 -2.25 20.38 18.78
C MET A 395 -3.70 20.64 18.42
N GLY A 396 -4.44 19.65 17.96
CA GLY A 396 -5.84 19.90 17.61
C GLY A 396 -6.64 18.67 17.23
N ALA A 397 -7.91 18.93 16.95
CA ALA A 397 -8.84 17.94 16.43
C ALA A 397 -9.38 18.36 15.05
N HIS A 398 -9.70 17.38 14.21
CA HIS A 398 -10.35 17.53 12.92
C HIS A 398 -11.70 16.80 12.98
N LEU A 399 -12.79 17.57 13.02
CA LEU A 399 -14.13 17.02 13.15
C LEU A 399 -14.75 16.86 11.75
N PRO A 400 -14.79 15.65 11.15
CA PRO A 400 -15.39 15.49 9.84
C PRO A 400 -16.90 15.77 9.91
N ILE A 401 -17.38 16.54 8.94
CA ILE A 401 -18.79 16.94 8.86
C ILE A 401 -19.57 15.97 7.95
N ASP A 402 -18.87 15.26 7.05
CA ASP A 402 -19.48 14.28 6.14
C ASP A 402 -18.85 12.89 6.24
N ALA A 403 -19.64 11.85 5.96
CA ALA A 403 -19.20 10.45 6.02
C ALA A 403 -18.06 10.14 5.03
N ALA A 404 -17.98 10.88 3.92
CA ALA A 404 -16.90 10.78 2.95
C ALA A 404 -15.63 11.54 3.37
N HIS A 405 -15.63 12.23 4.52
CA HIS A 405 -14.50 13.00 5.05
C HIS A 405 -13.92 14.00 4.04
N ARG A 406 -14.79 14.61 3.23
CA ARG A 406 -14.44 15.68 2.28
C ARG A 406 -14.40 17.03 2.99
N TYR A 407 -15.19 17.21 4.03
CA TYR A 407 -15.26 18.43 4.82
C TYR A 407 -14.94 18.14 6.30
N ALA A 408 -14.17 19.03 6.93
CA ALA A 408 -13.86 18.94 8.35
C ALA A 408 -13.83 20.33 9.01
N VAL A 409 -14.17 20.39 10.29
CA VAL A 409 -13.91 21.54 11.16
C VAL A 409 -12.60 21.27 11.92
N PRO A 410 -11.46 21.86 11.52
CA PRO A 410 -10.28 21.86 12.37
C PRO A 410 -10.54 22.73 13.61
N LEU A 411 -10.10 22.26 14.77
CA LEU A 411 -10.04 22.99 16.03
C LEU A 411 -8.65 22.77 16.62
N THR A 412 -7.76 23.75 16.47
CA THR A 412 -6.33 23.60 16.82
C THR A 412 -5.85 24.72 17.72
N ILE A 413 -4.89 24.42 18.59
CA ILE A 413 -4.20 25.34 19.47
C ILE A 413 -2.74 25.36 19.04
N ASP A 414 -2.25 26.55 18.74
CA ASP A 414 -0.84 26.81 18.49
C ASP A 414 -0.25 27.52 19.72
N ALA A 415 0.88 27.03 20.23
CA ALA A 415 1.58 27.62 21.36
C ALA A 415 3.08 27.67 21.09
N GLY A 416 3.71 28.83 21.30
CA GLY A 416 5.10 29.04 20.91
C GLY A 416 5.70 30.36 21.37
N GLY A 417 6.79 30.75 20.73
CA GLY A 417 7.53 31.98 21.02
C GLY A 417 8.46 32.37 19.86
N GLY A 418 8.99 33.59 19.92
CA GLY A 418 9.92 34.09 18.91
C GLY A 418 11.36 33.64 19.14
N GLY A 419 12.10 33.42 18.05
CA GLY A 419 13.55 33.29 18.11
C GLY A 419 14.19 34.65 18.36
N GLY A 420 14.26 35.08 19.62
CA GLY A 420 14.87 36.36 20.01
C GLY A 420 14.37 36.93 21.34
N GLU A 421 14.93 38.07 21.73
CA GLU A 421 14.56 38.79 22.95
C GLU A 421 13.24 39.56 22.84
N GLN A 422 12.54 39.52 21.71
CA GLN A 422 11.42 40.45 21.44
C GLN A 422 10.03 39.83 21.64
N LEU A 423 9.78 38.57 21.24
CA LEU A 423 8.48 37.91 21.44
C LEU A 423 8.58 36.80 22.49
N GLY A 424 7.96 37.01 23.65
CA GLY A 424 8.00 36.09 24.79
C GLY A 424 7.02 34.93 24.69
N PHE A 425 5.82 35.16 24.17
CA PHE A 425 4.81 34.12 24.00
C PHE A 425 3.90 34.38 22.80
N TYR A 426 3.53 33.31 22.12
CA TYR A 426 2.54 33.24 21.06
C TYR A 426 1.54 32.14 21.41
N GLY A 427 0.25 32.48 21.38
CA GLY A 427 -0.84 31.53 21.52
C GLY A 427 -1.91 31.81 20.48
N ARG A 428 -2.48 30.80 19.84
CA ARG A 428 -3.56 30.97 18.88
C ARG A 428 -4.54 29.81 18.92
N LEU A 429 -5.84 30.12 18.94
CA LEU A 429 -6.90 29.14 18.76
C LEU A 429 -7.41 29.25 17.32
N ARG A 430 -7.15 28.22 16.50
CA ARG A 430 -7.61 28.14 15.12
C ARG A 430 -8.86 27.30 15.05
N TRP A 431 -9.84 27.78 14.32
CA TRP A 431 -11.02 27.01 13.95
C TRP A 431 -11.49 27.44 12.56
N GLY A 432 -12.20 26.58 11.84
CA GLY A 432 -12.64 26.91 10.50
C GLY A 432 -13.28 25.77 9.74
N LEU A 433 -13.26 25.88 8.41
CA LEU A 433 -13.75 24.85 7.50
C LEU A 433 -12.62 24.42 6.57
N GLN A 434 -12.38 23.12 6.50
CA GLN A 434 -11.41 22.50 5.60
C GLN A 434 -12.15 21.62 4.58
N ARG A 435 -11.73 21.70 3.31
CA ARG A 435 -12.21 20.87 2.21
C ARG A 435 -11.06 20.12 1.57
N LYS A 436 -11.20 18.80 1.40
CA LYS A 436 -10.29 18.01 0.59
C LYS A 436 -10.48 18.27 -0.90
N LEU A 437 -9.37 18.44 -1.61
CA LEU A 437 -9.31 18.59 -3.07
C LEU A 437 -8.98 17.27 -3.78
N GLY A 438 -8.76 16.20 -3.01
CA GLY A 438 -8.46 14.85 -3.48
C GLY A 438 -8.11 13.95 -2.29
N ASP A 439 -7.36 12.88 -2.54
CA ASP A 439 -6.95 11.97 -1.46
C ASP A 439 -5.82 12.53 -0.58
N ARG A 440 -5.05 13.51 -1.09
CA ARG A 440 -3.85 14.07 -0.43
C ARG A 440 -3.91 15.57 -0.15
N ALA A 441 -4.58 16.36 -1.00
CA ALA A 441 -4.58 17.81 -0.87
C ALA A 441 -5.84 18.33 -0.18
N PHE A 442 -5.72 19.43 0.57
CA PHE A 442 -6.85 20.15 1.13
C PHE A 442 -6.61 21.66 1.15
N VAL A 443 -7.72 22.40 1.22
CA VAL A 443 -7.76 23.85 1.45
C VAL A 443 -8.66 24.13 2.64
N GLY A 444 -8.29 25.09 3.48
CA GLY A 444 -9.11 25.52 4.61
C GLY A 444 -9.19 27.03 4.74
N VAL A 445 -10.27 27.49 5.36
CA VAL A 445 -10.50 28.89 5.73
C VAL A 445 -10.73 28.93 7.23
N MET A 446 -9.95 29.77 7.92
CA MET A 446 -9.91 29.91 9.37
C MET A 446 -10.33 31.33 9.73
N PRO A 447 -11.64 31.60 9.88
CA PRO A 447 -12.10 32.93 10.26
C PRO A 447 -11.79 33.19 11.73
N LEU A 448 -11.50 34.44 12.04
CA LEU A 448 -11.59 34.99 13.40
C LEU A 448 -10.91 34.14 14.49
N SER A 449 -9.71 33.64 14.21
CA SER A 449 -8.89 32.86 15.14
C SER A 449 -8.26 33.77 16.19
N PRO A 450 -8.65 33.67 17.48
CA PRO A 450 -8.07 34.49 18.54
C PRO A 450 -6.58 34.20 18.68
N THR A 451 -5.77 35.27 18.69
CA THR A 451 -4.32 35.22 18.78
C THR A 451 -3.86 36.11 19.93
N MET A 452 -3.01 35.57 20.80
CA MET A 452 -2.36 36.26 21.90
C MET A 452 -0.87 36.40 21.60
N LEU A 453 -0.38 37.63 21.62
CA LEU A 453 1.03 37.97 21.53
C LEU A 453 1.48 38.61 22.84
N ASN A 454 2.57 38.11 23.41
CA ASN A 454 3.20 38.72 24.58
C ASN A 454 4.62 39.16 24.21
N TRP A 455 4.82 40.46 24.05
CA TRP A 455 6.13 41.04 23.77
C TRP A 455 6.95 41.15 25.05
N LYS A 456 8.24 40.86 24.95
CA LYS A 456 9.21 41.14 26.01
C LYS A 456 9.54 42.63 26.05
N HIS A 457 10.15 43.10 27.14
CA HIS A 457 10.68 44.47 27.19
C HIS A 457 11.67 44.71 26.03
N GLY A 458 11.51 45.84 25.33
CA GLY A 458 12.28 46.16 24.12
C GLY A 458 11.69 45.60 22.82
N GLY A 459 10.53 44.94 22.87
CA GLY A 459 9.78 44.56 21.67
C GLY A 459 9.17 45.75 20.92
N PRO A 460 8.72 45.54 19.67
CA PRO A 460 8.10 46.55 18.80
C PRO A 460 6.78 47.16 19.31
N GLY A 461 6.18 46.56 20.35
CA GLY A 461 4.98 47.06 20.99
C GLY A 461 5.26 47.46 22.44
N PRO A 462 4.40 48.30 23.06
CA PRO A 462 4.42 48.45 24.51
C PRO A 462 4.40 47.06 25.14
N ALA A 463 5.22 46.84 26.18
CA ALA A 463 5.42 45.54 26.83
C ALA A 463 4.12 45.03 27.48
N ALA A 464 3.21 44.59 26.65
CA ALA A 464 1.83 44.32 26.98
C ALA A 464 1.36 43.11 26.17
N LYS A 465 0.57 42.28 26.84
CA LYS A 465 -0.18 41.20 26.22
C LYS A 465 -1.19 41.83 25.26
N ARG A 466 -1.12 41.48 23.98
CA ARG A 466 -2.06 41.93 22.96
C ARG A 466 -2.88 40.75 22.47
N TRP A 467 -4.19 40.93 22.48
CA TRP A 467 -5.13 40.04 21.79
C TRP A 467 -5.45 40.60 20.42
N SER A 468 -5.54 39.71 19.46
CA SER A 468 -6.01 39.98 18.10
C SER A 468 -6.86 38.83 17.60
N VAL A 469 -7.49 39.06 16.46
CA VAL A 469 -8.39 38.09 15.83
C VAL A 469 -7.96 37.94 14.39
N THR A 470 -7.31 36.83 14.06
CA THR A 470 -6.72 36.61 12.73
C THR A 470 -7.63 35.78 11.84
N SER A 471 -7.80 36.17 10.58
CA SER A 471 -8.49 35.34 9.58
C SER A 471 -7.49 34.89 8.53
N GLY A 472 -7.52 33.61 8.16
CA GLY A 472 -6.52 33.05 7.25
C GLY A 472 -7.01 31.93 6.37
N VAL A 473 -6.13 31.54 5.44
CA VAL A 473 -6.27 30.39 4.56
C VAL A 473 -5.16 29.39 4.84
N GLU A 474 -5.47 28.12 4.68
CA GLU A 474 -4.54 27.00 4.83
C GLU A 474 -4.56 26.14 3.57
N LEU A 475 -3.38 25.76 3.10
CA LEU A 475 -3.20 24.76 2.05
C LEU A 475 -2.34 23.64 2.61
N GLY A 476 -2.75 22.39 2.40
CA GLY A 476 -1.99 21.27 2.93
C GLY A 476 -1.99 20.02 2.07
N LEU A 477 -0.97 19.20 2.32
CA LEU A 477 -0.72 17.91 1.70
C LEU A 477 -0.56 16.84 2.78
N ALA A 478 -1.31 15.75 2.65
CA ALA A 478 -1.22 14.55 3.47
C ALA A 478 -0.47 13.44 2.72
N PHE A 479 0.47 12.79 3.41
CA PHE A 479 1.35 11.74 2.89
C PHE A 479 1.06 10.38 3.52
#